data_AF-A0A956RAT6-F1
#
_entry.id   AF-A0A956RAT6-F1
#
_cell.length_a   1.000
_cell.length_b   1.000
_cell.length_c   1.000
_cell.angle_alpha   90.00
_cell.angle_beta   90.00
_cell.angle_gamma   90.00
#
_symmetry.space_group_name_H-M   'P 1'
#
loop_
_entity.id
_entity.type
_entity.pdbx_description
1 polymer ?
#
loop_
_entity_poly.entity_id
_entity_poly.type
_entity_poly.pdbx_seq_one_letter_code
_entity_poly.pdbx_strand_id
1 'polypeptide(L)'
;RAPWASLHVASADAALDATLDPGLDPAQGPLDHLLVLRSWNHLPDPTAVLTRLAPRLRPGGSLLVVDNVAFGLARGPAQARRAERSSALREHHRNDDLDDARRAIERVPGLRTRCLAAQPVTPGRSNQWVLHLEIESTPAFGPDDELVT
;
A
#
# COMPACT_ATOMS: atom_id res chain seq x y z
N ARG A 1 25.57 0.25 -12.75
CA ARG A 1 25.03 0.43 -11.38
C ARG A 1 25.31 1.87 -10.97
N ALA A 2 24.30 2.59 -10.46
CA ALA A 2 24.51 3.93 -9.94
C ALA A 2 25.25 3.84 -8.59
N PRO A 3 26.32 4.60 -8.35
CA PRO A 3 27.11 4.52 -7.11
C PRO A 3 26.39 5.12 -5.89
N TRP A 4 25.27 5.80 -6.12
CA TRP A 4 24.46 6.49 -5.11
C TRP A 4 23.15 5.76 -4.78
N ALA A 5 22.93 4.57 -5.35
CA ALA A 5 21.71 3.79 -5.12
C ALA A 5 22.00 2.30 -4.91
N SER A 6 21.31 1.69 -3.95
CA SER A 6 21.21 0.25 -3.78
C SER A 6 19.82 -0.23 -4.22
N LEU A 7 19.75 -1.42 -4.82
CA LEU A 7 18.49 -2.09 -5.14
C LEU A 7 18.39 -3.33 -4.26
N HIS A 8 17.32 -3.38 -3.46
CA HIS A 8 16.95 -4.54 -2.65
C HIS A 8 15.71 -5.15 -3.27
N VAL A 9 15.78 -6.43 -3.66
CA VAL A 9 14.66 -7.18 -4.25
C VAL A 9 14.28 -8.30 -3.30
N ALA A 10 13.03 -8.33 -2.87
CA ALA A 10 12.47 -9.36 -2.01
C ALA A 10 10.96 -9.48 -2.31
N SER A 11 10.30 -10.53 -1.79
CA SER A 11 8.83 -10.54 -1.76
C SER A 11 8.32 -9.42 -0.86
N ALA A 12 7.04 -9.04 -0.97
CA ALA A 12 6.48 -8.01 -0.09
C ALA A 12 6.65 -8.39 1.40
N ASP A 13 6.39 -9.64 1.75
CA ASP A 13 6.57 -10.15 3.11
C ASP A 13 8.04 -10.20 3.51
N ALA A 14 8.94 -10.69 2.65
CA ALA A 14 10.36 -10.72 2.98
C ALA A 14 10.99 -9.31 3.01
N ALA A 15 10.47 -8.36 2.22
CA ALA A 15 10.85 -6.96 2.29
C ALA A 15 10.34 -6.33 3.58
N LEU A 16 9.11 -6.65 4.00
CA LEU A 16 8.56 -6.24 5.29
C LEU A 16 9.39 -6.81 6.43
N ASP A 17 9.67 -8.10 6.43
CA ASP A 17 10.45 -8.78 7.47
C ASP A 17 11.89 -8.29 7.48
N ALA A 18 12.52 -8.07 6.33
CA ALA A 18 13.85 -7.44 6.26
C ALA A 18 13.81 -5.98 6.70
N THR A 19 12.70 -5.26 6.44
CA THR A 19 12.49 -3.92 7.01
C THR A 19 12.24 -3.94 8.51
N LEU A 20 11.70 -5.02 9.06
CA LEU A 20 11.47 -5.22 10.48
C LEU A 20 12.66 -5.88 11.19
N ASP A 21 13.61 -6.43 10.43
CA ASP A 21 14.87 -6.96 10.93
C ASP A 21 15.64 -5.78 11.59
N PRO A 22 15.93 -5.85 12.90
CA PRO A 22 16.74 -4.85 13.59
C PRO A 22 18.16 -4.74 12.99
N GLY A 23 18.56 -5.67 12.12
CA GLY A 23 19.79 -5.66 11.34
C GLY A 23 19.77 -4.78 10.07
N LEU A 24 18.63 -4.22 9.65
CA LEU A 24 18.68 -3.04 8.78
C LEU A 24 19.23 -1.89 9.61
N ASP A 25 20.43 -1.46 9.25
CA ASP A 25 21.14 -0.36 9.90
C ASP A 25 20.18 0.82 10.15
N PRO A 26 19.97 1.23 11.42
CA PRO A 26 19.27 2.46 11.79
C PRO A 26 19.77 3.69 11.01
N ALA A 27 20.96 3.64 10.41
CA ALA A 27 21.50 4.65 9.51
C ALA A 27 20.76 4.81 8.17
N GLN A 28 19.87 3.90 7.77
CA GLN A 28 19.05 4.10 6.56
C GLN A 28 17.89 5.09 6.75
N GLY A 29 17.64 5.54 7.99
CA GLY A 29 16.66 6.57 8.29
C GLY A 29 15.22 6.18 7.93
N PRO A 30 14.25 7.03 8.25
CA PRO A 30 12.87 6.81 7.85
C PRO A 30 12.71 6.96 6.33
N LEU A 31 11.85 6.13 5.73
CA LEU A 31 11.46 6.20 4.33
C LEU A 31 10.84 7.57 4.01
N ASP A 32 11.41 8.25 3.01
CA ASP A 32 10.83 9.47 2.46
C ASP A 32 9.53 9.19 1.71
N HIS A 33 9.49 8.08 0.95
CA HIS A 33 8.43 7.78 0.02
C HIS A 33 8.12 6.29 0.01
N LEU A 34 6.84 5.94 0.04
CA LEU A 34 6.31 4.60 -0.17
C LEU A 34 5.47 4.57 -1.45
N LEU A 35 5.83 3.70 -2.40
CA LEU A 35 5.09 3.47 -3.64
C LEU A 35 4.45 2.08 -3.62
N VAL A 36 3.14 2.04 -3.81
CA VAL A 36 2.36 0.82 -4.05
C VAL A 36 1.82 0.91 -5.48
N LEU A 37 2.47 0.20 -6.40
CA LEU A 37 2.17 0.25 -7.83
C LEU A 37 1.65 -1.09 -8.31
N ARG A 38 0.37 -1.13 -8.69
CA ARG A 38 -0.32 -2.33 -9.22
C ARG A 38 -0.11 -3.56 -8.34
N SER A 39 -0.07 -3.32 -7.03
CA SER A 39 0.18 -4.32 -6.00
C SER A 39 -0.80 -4.22 -4.84
N TRP A 40 -1.65 -3.19 -4.80
CA TRP A 40 -2.67 -3.00 -3.77
C TRP A 40 -3.66 -4.17 -3.77
N ASN A 41 -4.13 -4.55 -4.95
CA ASN A 41 -5.07 -5.66 -5.12
C ASN A 41 -4.45 -7.04 -4.76
N HIS A 42 -3.13 -7.10 -4.64
CA HIS A 42 -2.36 -8.27 -4.22
C HIS A 42 -2.08 -8.30 -2.71
N LEU A 43 -2.49 -7.29 -1.94
CA LEU A 43 -2.36 -7.29 -0.48
C LEU A 43 -3.55 -8.05 0.14
N PRO A 44 -3.32 -9.10 0.96
CA PRO A 44 -4.40 -9.77 1.71
C PRO A 44 -5.06 -8.85 2.74
N ASP A 45 -4.29 -7.95 3.34
CA ASP A 45 -4.77 -6.89 4.24
C ASP A 45 -3.86 -5.64 4.18
N PRO A 46 -4.21 -4.63 3.34
CA PRO A 46 -3.48 -3.37 3.24
C PRO A 46 -3.39 -2.61 4.55
N THR A 47 -4.41 -2.68 5.42
CA THR A 47 -4.37 -2.00 6.71
C THR A 47 -3.30 -2.63 7.59
N ALA A 48 -3.23 -3.97 7.66
CA ALA A 48 -2.19 -4.66 8.42
C ALA A 48 -0.79 -4.40 7.84
N VAL A 49 -0.63 -4.47 6.52
CA VAL A 49 0.65 -4.19 5.85
C VAL A 49 1.11 -2.76 6.11
N LEU A 50 0.23 -1.78 5.93
CA LEU A 50 0.55 -0.38 6.20
C LEU A 50 0.79 -0.10 7.68
N THR A 51 0.14 -0.82 8.59
CA THR A 51 0.41 -0.71 10.04
C THR A 51 1.85 -1.09 10.37
N ARG A 52 2.40 -2.11 9.70
CA ARG A 52 3.81 -2.51 9.86
C ARG A 52 4.79 -1.52 9.24
N LEU A 53 4.41 -0.88 8.12
CA LEU A 53 5.27 0.08 7.40
C LEU A 53 5.21 1.50 7.97
N ALA A 54 4.08 1.91 8.54
CA ALA A 54 3.84 3.29 8.98
C ALA A 54 4.91 3.84 9.92
N PRO A 55 5.44 3.09 10.92
CA PRO A 55 6.53 3.58 11.78
C PRO A 55 7.81 3.95 11.02
N ARG A 56 8.05 3.33 9.86
CA ARG A 56 9.25 3.57 9.04
C ARG A 56 9.13 4.80 8.17
N LEU A 57 7.93 5.35 7.97
CA LEU A 57 7.76 6.58 7.19
C LEU A 57 8.07 7.80 8.04
N ARG A 58 8.66 8.84 7.43
CA ARG A 58 8.81 10.12 8.13
C ARG A 58 7.57 11.00 7.97
N PRO A 59 7.22 11.80 8.98
CA PRO A 59 6.40 12.99 8.78
C PRO A 59 6.98 13.88 7.66
N GLY A 60 6.12 14.41 6.82
CA GLY A 60 6.45 15.13 5.58
C GLY A 60 6.90 14.24 4.42
N GLY A 61 6.98 12.92 4.60
CA GLY A 61 7.14 11.94 3.52
C GLY A 61 5.84 11.71 2.75
N SER A 62 5.82 10.77 1.80
CA SER A 62 4.61 10.47 1.04
C SER A 62 4.30 8.98 0.85
N LEU A 63 3.01 8.68 0.71
CA LEU A 63 2.48 7.40 0.26
C LEU A 63 1.77 7.62 -1.08
N LEU A 64 2.25 6.94 -2.12
CA LEU A 64 1.64 6.93 -3.44
C LEU A 64 1.10 5.53 -3.75
N VAL A 65 -0.20 5.44 -3.99
CA VAL A 65 -0.87 4.21 -4.42
C VAL A 65 -1.44 4.43 -5.82
N VAL A 66 -1.08 3.53 -6.72
CA VAL A 66 -1.53 3.54 -8.12
C VAL A 66 -1.97 2.12 -8.47
N ASP A 67 -3.28 1.91 -8.57
CA ASP A 67 -3.82 0.59 -8.86
C ASP A 67 -4.99 0.64 -9.83
N ASN A 68 -5.41 -0.53 -10.30
CA ASN A 68 -6.50 -0.72 -11.22
C ASN A 68 -7.69 -1.35 -10.50
N VAL A 69 -8.90 -0.93 -10.87
CA VAL A 69 -10.08 -1.76 -10.63
C VAL A 69 -9.98 -2.94 -11.61
N ALA A 70 -9.62 -4.12 -11.10
CA ALA A 70 -9.43 -5.37 -11.83
C ALA A 70 -10.61 -5.71 -12.77
N PHE A 71 -11.84 -5.32 -12.38
CA PHE A 71 -13.05 -5.57 -13.16
C PHE A 71 -13.54 -4.39 -14.01
N GLY A 72 -12.71 -3.37 -14.25
CA GLY A 72 -13.03 -2.27 -15.19
C GLY A 72 -13.31 -2.72 -16.64
N LEU A 73 -13.09 -4.00 -16.96
CA LEU A 73 -13.42 -4.63 -18.25
C LEU A 73 -14.75 -5.40 -18.26
N ALA A 74 -15.41 -5.56 -17.10
CA ALA A 74 -16.73 -6.17 -17.03
C ALA A 74 -17.77 -5.23 -17.66
N ARG A 75 -18.42 -5.67 -18.73
CA ARG A 75 -19.39 -4.87 -19.51
C ARG A 75 -20.78 -4.81 -18.87
N GLY A 76 -20.94 -5.28 -17.63
CA GLY A 76 -22.18 -5.17 -16.88
C GLY A 76 -22.14 -5.76 -15.46
N PRO A 77 -23.12 -5.41 -14.60
CA PRO A 77 -23.14 -5.82 -13.19
C PRO A 77 -23.12 -7.34 -12.97
N ALA A 78 -23.74 -8.11 -13.88
CA ALA A 78 -23.74 -9.57 -13.81
C ALA A 78 -22.34 -10.17 -14.07
N GLN A 79 -21.55 -9.54 -14.95
CA GLN A 79 -20.19 -9.97 -15.25
C GLN A 79 -19.24 -9.60 -14.11
N ALA A 80 -19.35 -8.39 -13.55
CA ALA A 80 -18.57 -7.96 -12.39
C ALA A 80 -18.79 -8.91 -11.20
N ARG A 81 -20.05 -9.15 -10.84
CA ARG A 81 -20.42 -10.09 -9.76
C ARG A 81 -19.94 -11.52 -9.99
N ARG A 82 -19.90 -12.00 -11.24
CA ARG A 82 -19.37 -13.33 -11.57
C ARG A 82 -17.84 -13.36 -11.41
N ALA A 83 -17.16 -12.30 -11.82
CA ALA A 83 -15.72 -12.19 -11.73
C ALA A 83 -15.25 -12.05 -10.27
N GLU A 84 -15.94 -11.24 -9.46
CA GLU A 84 -15.71 -11.09 -8.01
C GLU A 84 -15.87 -12.40 -7.23
N ARG A 85 -16.78 -13.28 -7.68
CA ARG A 85 -17.03 -14.60 -7.07
C ARG A 85 -16.26 -15.74 -7.73
N SER A 86 -15.37 -15.43 -8.67
CA SER A 86 -14.60 -16.44 -9.38
C SER A 86 -13.59 -17.11 -8.46
N SER A 87 -13.45 -18.44 -8.54
CA SER A 87 -12.40 -19.20 -7.86
C SER A 87 -11.06 -19.18 -8.62
N ALA A 88 -10.87 -18.21 -9.52
CA ALA A 88 -9.59 -18.01 -10.20
C ALA A 88 -8.51 -17.69 -9.17
N LEU A 89 -7.72 -18.72 -8.82
CA LEU A 89 -6.81 -18.81 -7.67
C LEU A 89 -5.57 -17.91 -7.73
N ARG A 90 -5.45 -17.01 -8.70
CA ARG A 90 -4.18 -16.32 -8.96
C ARG A 90 -4.33 -14.81 -8.92
N GLU A 91 -4.06 -14.32 -7.70
CA GLU A 91 -3.31 -13.11 -7.37
C GLU A 91 -4.12 -11.85 -7.00
N HIS A 92 -5.40 -11.68 -7.36
CA HIS A 92 -6.19 -10.53 -6.88
C HIS A 92 -7.03 -10.90 -5.66
N HIS A 93 -6.63 -10.44 -4.47
CA HIS A 93 -7.39 -10.63 -3.22
C HIS A 93 -8.62 -9.70 -3.11
N ARG A 94 -8.64 -8.63 -3.90
CA ARG A 94 -9.62 -7.54 -3.79
C ARG A 94 -9.76 -6.76 -5.11
N ASN A 95 -10.77 -5.89 -5.16
CA ASN A 95 -11.05 -5.00 -6.28
C ASN A 95 -11.36 -3.58 -5.78
N ASP A 96 -10.54 -3.09 -4.85
CA ASP A 96 -10.70 -1.79 -4.20
C ASP A 96 -10.64 -0.65 -5.22
N ASP A 97 -11.54 0.31 -5.07
CA ASP A 97 -11.42 1.62 -5.70
C ASP A 97 -10.60 2.60 -4.82
N LEU A 98 -10.53 3.86 -5.27
CA LEU A 98 -9.81 4.91 -4.54
C LEU A 98 -10.36 5.12 -3.12
N ASP A 99 -11.68 5.07 -2.96
CA ASP A 99 -12.33 5.32 -1.67
C ASP A 99 -12.19 4.12 -0.73
N ASP A 100 -12.20 2.89 -1.26
CA ASP A 100 -11.84 1.69 -0.50
C ASP A 100 -10.41 1.77 0.02
N ALA A 101 -9.46 2.13 -0.85
CA ALA A 101 -8.06 2.28 -0.47
C ALA A 101 -7.88 3.36 0.59
N ARG A 102 -8.53 4.51 0.42
CA ARG A 102 -8.53 5.61 1.40
C ARG A 102 -9.08 5.15 2.76
N ARG A 103 -10.22 4.43 2.79
CA ARG A 103 -10.78 3.85 4.03
C ARG A 103 -9.84 2.85 4.69
N ALA A 104 -9.08 2.08 3.93
CA ALA A 104 -8.10 1.15 4.49
C ALA A 104 -6.91 1.86 5.13
N ILE A 105 -6.45 2.96 4.52
CA ILE A 105 -5.36 3.81 5.04
C ILE A 105 -5.81 4.55 6.31
N GLU A 106 -7.02 5.12 6.32
CA GLU A 106 -7.60 5.84 7.48
C GLU A 106 -7.75 4.95 8.72
N ARG A 107 -7.81 3.61 8.54
CA ARG A 107 -7.86 2.62 9.62
C ARG A 107 -6.50 2.29 10.24
N VAL A 108 -5.39 2.76 9.67
CA VAL A 108 -4.05 2.49 10.20
C VAL A 108 -3.82 3.30 11.49
N PRO A 109 -3.56 2.67 12.64
CA PRO A 109 -3.37 3.37 13.90
C PRO A 109 -2.17 4.33 13.86
N GLY A 110 -2.35 5.55 14.38
CA GLY A 110 -1.29 6.57 14.48
C GLY A 110 -0.85 7.21 13.16
N LEU A 111 -1.24 6.65 12.02
CA LEU A 111 -0.97 7.22 10.70
C LEU A 111 -1.98 8.33 10.40
N ARG A 112 -1.50 9.57 10.27
CA ARG A 112 -2.29 10.71 9.78
C ARG A 112 -1.75 11.13 8.43
N THR A 113 -2.66 11.43 7.51
CA THR A 113 -2.29 11.77 6.15
C THR A 113 -3.13 12.91 5.61
N ARG A 114 -2.51 13.67 4.71
CA ARG A 114 -3.16 14.74 3.95
C ARG A 114 -3.18 14.36 2.48
N CYS A 115 -4.34 14.48 1.84
CA CYS A 115 -4.45 14.20 0.41
C CYS A 115 -3.71 15.27 -0.42
N LEU A 116 -2.75 14.83 -1.23
CA LEU A 116 -2.04 15.66 -2.20
C LEU A 116 -2.68 15.56 -3.59
N ALA A 117 -3.08 14.35 -3.98
CA ALA A 117 -3.82 14.11 -5.22
C ALA A 117 -4.71 12.87 -5.09
N ALA A 118 -5.90 12.94 -5.68
CA ALA A 118 -6.83 11.83 -5.79
C ALA A 118 -7.42 11.83 -7.21
N GLN A 119 -7.23 10.72 -7.93
CA GLN A 119 -7.80 10.52 -9.26
C GLN A 119 -8.56 9.20 -9.28
N PRO A 120 -9.90 9.22 -9.11
CA PRO A 120 -10.70 8.01 -9.19
C PRO A 120 -10.83 7.54 -10.65
N VAL A 121 -11.25 6.29 -10.82
CA VAL A 121 -11.69 5.78 -12.12
C VAL A 121 -12.98 6.51 -12.52
N THR A 122 -13.03 6.99 -13.76
CA THR A 122 -14.21 7.68 -14.31
C THR A 122 -14.51 7.20 -15.73
N PRO A 123 -15.77 7.29 -16.20
CA PRO A 123 -16.11 6.95 -17.57
C PRO A 123 -15.23 7.68 -18.60
N GLY A 124 -14.78 6.98 -19.63
CA GLY A 124 -13.93 7.55 -20.69
C GLY A 124 -12.45 7.69 -20.30
N ARG A 125 -12.03 7.19 -19.13
CA ARG A 125 -10.62 7.12 -18.70
C ARG A 125 -10.17 5.67 -18.51
N SER A 126 -8.88 5.52 -18.20
CA SER A 126 -8.29 4.25 -17.76
C SER A 126 -9.02 3.70 -16.53
N ASN A 127 -8.98 2.37 -16.33
CA ASN A 127 -9.44 1.71 -15.10
C ASN A 127 -8.46 1.87 -13.92
N GLN A 128 -7.46 2.74 -14.06
CA GLN A 128 -6.47 3.06 -13.04
C GLN A 128 -6.92 4.24 -12.19
N TRP A 129 -6.81 4.09 -10.87
CA TRP A 129 -6.94 5.16 -9.91
C TRP A 129 -5.58 5.51 -9.29
N VAL A 130 -5.49 6.73 -8.77
CA VAL A 130 -4.29 7.27 -8.10
C VAL A 130 -4.69 7.91 -6.78
N LEU A 131 -4.00 7.57 -5.71
CA LEU A 131 -4.09 8.23 -4.42
C LEU A 131 -2.68 8.60 -3.94
N HIS A 132 -2.42 9.90 -3.78
CA HIS A 132 -1.15 10.42 -3.30
C HIS A 132 -1.39 11.20 -2.01
N LEU A 133 -0.70 10.78 -0.97
CA LEU A 133 -0.87 11.28 0.39
C LEU A 133 0.47 11.77 0.94
N GLU A 134 0.46 12.90 1.63
CA GLU A 134 1.53 13.31 2.53
C GLU A 134 1.31 12.65 3.89
N ILE A 135 2.40 12.23 4.54
CA ILE A 135 2.38 11.71 5.90
C ILE A 135 2.47 12.88 6.88
N GLU A 136 1.40 13.15 7.63
CA GLU A 136 1.39 14.20 8.65
C GLU A 136 1.98 13.70 9.98
N SER A 137 1.65 12.47 10.35
CA SER A 137 2.20 11.80 11.53
C SER A 137 2.24 10.30 11.35
N THR A 138 3.14 9.65 12.07
CA THR A 138 3.27 8.20 12.14
C THR A 138 3.18 7.73 13.60
N PRO A 139 2.80 6.46 13.85
CA PRO A 139 2.93 5.88 15.18
C PRO A 139 4.39 5.95 15.64
N ALA A 140 4.60 6.22 16.94
CA ALA A 140 5.92 6.18 17.51
C ALA A 140 6.51 4.76 17.40
N PHE A 141 7.81 4.67 17.09
CA PHE A 141 8.56 3.43 17.30
C PHE A 141 8.60 3.15 18.81
N GLY A 142 7.75 2.25 19.28
CA GLY A 142 7.82 1.74 20.65
C GLY A 142 8.96 0.71 20.75
N PRO A 143 9.83 0.77 21.77
CA PRO A 143 10.80 -0.29 22.03
C PRO A 143 10.17 -1.59 22.58
N ASP A 144 8.85 -1.62 22.83
CA ASP A 144 8.20 -2.67 23.63
C ASP A 144 7.26 -3.61 22.84
N ASP A 145 7.20 -3.55 21.51
CA ASP A 145 6.51 -4.60 20.73
C ASP A 145 7.41 -5.84 20.61
N GLU A 146 7.58 -6.52 21.75
CA GLU A 146 7.92 -7.94 21.75
C GLU A 146 6.86 -8.66 20.90
N LEU A 147 7.32 -9.27 19.81
CA LEU A 147 6.57 -10.24 19.03
C LEU A 147 6.08 -11.33 19.99
N VAL A 148 4.83 -11.24 20.43
CA VAL A 148 4.16 -12.35 21.10
C VAL A 148 4.06 -13.49 20.09
N THR A 149 4.87 -14.52 20.34
CA THR A 149 4.94 -15.81 19.66
C THR A 149 3.60 -16.53 19.57
#